data_AF-A0A2A2JZX3-F1
#
_entry.id   AF-A0A2A2JZX3-F1
#
_cell.length_a   1.000
_cell.length_b   1.000
_cell.length_c   1.000
_cell.angle_alpha   90.00
_cell.angle_beta   90.00
_cell.angle_gamma   90.00
#
_symmetry.space_group_name_H-M   'P 1'
#
loop_
_entity.id
_entity.type
_entity.pdbx_description
1 polymer ?
#
loop_
_entity_poly.entity_id
_entity_poly.type
_entity_poly.pdbx_seq_one_letter_code
_entity_poly.pdbx_strand_id
1 'polypeptide(L)'
;MVRKLKFNEGKLLKKTNFFIWEEAGLVEYHVTKREHYALYNSLAAEVRQIADLIKELSPEDPFREKVTKEMLSRLYTAGVIATADTAERLNHVSGSSFARRRLPVVMKFIGMVDSVRTANQFVEQGHVRVGPKLVTDPAFMVTRPQEDTVTWTNASKIKQHVETYNDTRDDFDLI
;
A
#
# COMPACT_ATOMS: atom_id res chain seq x y z
N MET A 1 6.08 3.31 -32.79
CA MET A 1 6.54 4.64 -32.32
C MET A 1 5.86 5.69 -33.20
N VAL A 2 5.08 6.61 -32.63
CA VAL A 2 4.32 7.60 -33.41
C VAL A 2 5.20 8.83 -33.67
N ARG A 3 5.14 9.39 -34.89
CA ARG A 3 5.91 10.60 -35.23
C ARG A 3 5.53 11.79 -34.34
N LYS A 4 6.47 12.70 -34.09
CA LYS A 4 6.19 13.96 -33.40
C LYS A 4 5.24 14.81 -34.25
N LEU A 5 4.14 15.29 -33.65
CA LEU A 5 3.16 16.16 -34.30
C LEU A 5 3.77 17.54 -34.58
N LYS A 6 3.42 18.12 -35.74
CA LYS A 6 3.74 19.52 -36.06
C LYS A 6 2.91 20.46 -35.20
N PHE A 7 3.30 21.74 -35.12
CA PHE A 7 2.62 22.73 -34.25
C PHE A 7 1.11 22.85 -34.53
N ASN A 8 0.72 22.90 -35.81
CA ASN A 8 -0.68 22.93 -36.23
C ASN A 8 -1.43 21.63 -35.88
N GLU A 9 -0.80 20.48 -36.09
CA GLU A 9 -1.36 19.17 -35.76
C GLU A 9 -1.55 19.01 -34.24
N GLY A 10 -0.59 19.43 -33.43
CA GLY A 10 -0.70 19.41 -31.97
C GLY A 10 -1.75 20.39 -31.44
N LYS A 11 -2.00 21.52 -32.13
CA LYS A 11 -3.07 22.46 -31.78
C LYS A 11 -4.47 21.88 -32.05
N LEU A 12 -4.60 21.04 -33.08
CA LEU A 12 -5.84 20.32 -33.40
C LEU A 12 -6.03 19.07 -32.54
N LEU A 13 -4.96 18.30 -32.33
CA LEU A 13 -4.95 17.01 -31.64
C LEU A 13 -4.52 17.11 -30.18
N LYS A 14 -5.03 18.11 -29.44
CA LYS A 14 -4.65 18.35 -28.04
C LYS A 14 -5.05 17.21 -27.09
N LYS A 15 -6.15 16.52 -27.38
CA LYS A 15 -6.68 15.41 -26.57
C LYS A 15 -6.19 14.03 -27.03
N THR A 16 -5.44 13.97 -28.13
CA THR A 16 -5.05 12.71 -28.74
C THR A 16 -3.69 12.29 -28.19
N ASN A 17 -3.70 11.39 -27.22
CA ASN A 17 -2.48 10.83 -26.67
C ASN A 17 -2.60 9.30 -26.61
N PHE A 18 -1.83 8.59 -27.43
CA PHE A 18 -1.92 7.13 -27.54
C PHE A 18 -1.17 6.39 -26.43
N PHE A 19 -0.27 7.08 -25.71
CA PHE A 19 0.64 6.46 -24.74
C PHE A 19 0.33 6.78 -23.28
N ILE A 20 -0.41 7.86 -22.99
CA ILE A 20 -0.78 8.17 -21.60
C ILE A 20 -1.96 7.29 -21.23
N TRP A 21 -1.65 6.14 -20.63
CA TRP A 21 -2.59 5.38 -19.84
C TRP A 21 -2.34 5.79 -18.39
N GLU A 22 -3.33 6.41 -17.74
CA GLU A 22 -3.22 6.95 -16.37
C GLU A 22 -3.13 5.81 -15.33
N GLU A 23 -2.03 5.07 -15.34
CA GLU A 23 -1.75 3.97 -14.41
C GLU A 23 -0.50 4.27 -13.56
N ALA A 24 -0.30 5.54 -13.23
CA ALA A 24 0.83 6.01 -12.43
C ALA A 24 1.02 5.21 -11.11
N GLY A 25 -0.09 4.82 -10.47
CA GLY A 25 -0.07 4.06 -9.22
C GLY A 25 0.50 2.64 -9.34
N LEU A 26 0.39 1.98 -10.50
CA LEU A 26 0.96 0.64 -10.68
C LEU A 26 2.49 0.69 -10.64
N VAL A 27 3.07 1.68 -11.31
CA VAL A 27 4.53 1.86 -11.41
C VAL A 27 5.10 2.33 -10.08
N GLU A 28 4.45 3.32 -9.42
CA GLU A 28 4.92 3.89 -8.16
C GLU A 28 5.01 2.86 -7.03
N TYR A 29 3.97 2.02 -6.88
CA TYR A 29 3.89 1.03 -5.80
C TYR A 29 4.33 -0.38 -6.24
N HIS A 30 4.91 -0.51 -7.43
CA HIS A 30 5.34 -1.78 -8.01
C HIS A 30 4.27 -2.88 -7.91
N VAL A 31 3.06 -2.57 -8.38
CA VAL A 31 1.94 -3.53 -8.44
C VAL A 31 2.08 -4.35 -9.72
N THR A 32 2.30 -5.66 -9.58
CA THR A 32 2.59 -6.55 -10.70
C THR A 32 1.34 -6.88 -11.52
N LYS A 33 0.22 -7.21 -10.86
CA LYS A 33 -1.05 -7.48 -11.55
C LYS A 33 -1.96 -6.26 -11.52
N ARG A 34 -2.44 -5.86 -12.69
CA ARG A 34 -3.40 -4.76 -12.86
C ARG A 34 -4.70 -4.97 -12.09
N GLU A 35 -5.14 -6.22 -12.00
CA GLU A 35 -6.33 -6.64 -11.25
C GLU A 35 -6.29 -6.22 -9.77
N HIS A 36 -5.12 -6.30 -9.13
CA HIS A 36 -4.98 -5.87 -7.73
C HIS A 36 -5.24 -4.37 -7.57
N TYR A 37 -4.72 -3.55 -8.48
CA TYR A 37 -4.94 -2.11 -8.39
C TYR A 37 -6.38 -1.72 -8.74
N ALA A 38 -7.02 -2.44 -9.67
CA ALA A 38 -8.44 -2.28 -9.95
C ALA A 38 -9.30 -2.61 -8.71
N LEU A 39 -8.98 -3.69 -8.00
CA LEU A 39 -9.62 -4.04 -6.71
C LEU A 39 -9.41 -2.96 -5.64
N TYR A 40 -8.21 -2.38 -5.54
CA TYR A 40 -8.00 -1.27 -4.59
C TYR A 40 -8.83 -0.04 -4.92
N ASN A 41 -9.04 0.25 -6.21
CA ASN A 41 -9.90 1.34 -6.64
C ASN A 41 -11.38 1.06 -6.36
N SER A 42 -11.85 -0.18 -6.53
CA SER A 42 -13.22 -0.55 -6.18
C SER A 42 -13.46 -0.46 -4.67
N LEU A 43 -12.54 -0.97 -3.85
CA LEU A 43 -12.61 -0.85 -2.39
C LEU A 43 -12.59 0.62 -1.93
N ALA A 44 -11.73 1.45 -2.54
CA ALA A 44 -11.71 2.88 -2.25
C ALA A 44 -13.01 3.59 -2.70
N ALA A 45 -13.67 3.12 -3.76
CA ALA A 45 -14.97 3.63 -4.16
C ALA A 45 -16.07 3.23 -3.18
N GLU A 46 -16.10 1.98 -2.72
CA GLU A 46 -17.04 1.50 -1.70
C GLU A 46 -16.91 2.28 -0.39
N VAL A 47 -15.68 2.54 0.07
CA VAL A 47 -15.43 3.36 1.27
C VAL A 47 -16.01 4.77 1.10
N ARG A 48 -15.86 5.37 -0.08
CA ARG A 48 -16.41 6.70 -0.37
C ARG A 48 -17.93 6.69 -0.46
N GLN A 49 -18.52 5.67 -1.07
CA GLN A 49 -19.98 5.48 -1.09
C GLN A 49 -20.57 5.37 0.31
N ILE A 50 -19.93 4.58 1.19
CA ILE A 50 -20.34 4.48 2.60
C ILE A 50 -20.22 5.83 3.29
N ALA A 51 -19.14 6.59 3.03
CA ALA A 51 -18.97 7.92 3.59
C ALA A 51 -20.05 8.91 3.12
N ASP A 52 -20.46 8.83 1.85
CA ASP A 52 -21.55 9.66 1.31
C ASP A 52 -22.90 9.28 1.93
N LEU A 53 -23.19 7.98 2.06
CA LEU A 53 -24.37 7.52 2.78
C LEU A 53 -24.39 8.03 4.23
N ILE A 54 -23.28 7.96 4.96
CA ILE A 54 -23.17 8.48 6.33
C ILE A 54 -23.45 9.99 6.41
N LYS A 55 -23.11 10.76 5.37
CA LYS A 55 -23.41 12.20 5.33
C LYS A 55 -24.89 12.49 5.14
N GLU A 56 -25.62 11.63 4.45
CA GLU A 56 -27.06 11.78 4.21
C GLU A 56 -27.89 11.56 5.49
N LEU A 57 -27.36 10.83 6.48
CA LEU A 57 -28.02 10.67 7.78
C LEU A 57 -28.05 11.98 8.58
N SER A 58 -29.12 12.14 9.38
CA SER A 58 -29.25 13.25 10.33
C SER A 58 -28.05 13.29 11.30
N PRO A 59 -27.50 14.48 11.63
CA PRO A 59 -26.40 14.60 12.58
C PRO A 59 -26.77 14.18 14.01
N GLU A 60 -28.06 14.15 14.34
CA GLU A 60 -28.56 13.81 15.68
C GLU A 60 -28.76 12.30 15.89
N ASP A 61 -28.64 11.49 14.83
CA ASP A 61 -28.87 10.04 14.92
C ASP A 61 -27.68 9.34 15.62
N PRO A 62 -27.89 8.62 16.74
CA PRO A 62 -26.85 7.84 17.41
C PRO A 62 -26.21 6.77 16.49
N PHE A 63 -26.94 6.30 15.49
CA PHE A 63 -26.41 5.34 14.51
C PHE A 63 -25.28 5.94 13.68
N ARG A 64 -25.42 7.21 13.27
CA ARG A 64 -24.40 7.92 12.48
C ARG A 64 -23.08 8.02 13.24
N GLU A 65 -23.12 8.40 14.52
CA GLU A 65 -21.93 8.50 15.36
C GLU A 65 -21.24 7.14 15.51
N LYS A 66 -22.01 6.11 15.83
CA LYS A 66 -21.50 4.73 16.00
C LYS A 66 -20.81 4.22 14.75
N VAL A 67 -21.48 4.31 13.59
CA VAL A 67 -20.95 3.80 12.30
C VAL A 67 -19.72 4.61 11.87
N THR A 68 -19.75 5.94 12.05
CA THR A 68 -18.60 6.80 11.73
C THR A 68 -17.37 6.40 12.55
N LYS A 69 -17.55 6.23 13.86
CA LYS A 69 -16.45 5.82 14.76
C LYS A 69 -15.92 4.44 14.42
N GLU A 70 -16.81 3.49 14.12
CA GLU A 70 -16.42 2.14 13.73
C GLU A 70 -15.64 2.13 12.41
N MET A 71 -16.14 2.84 11.38
CA MET A 71 -15.49 2.98 10.08
C MET A 71 -14.09 3.59 10.19
N LEU A 72 -13.97 4.69 10.95
CA LEU A 72 -12.69 5.36 11.19
C LEU A 72 -11.71 4.44 11.95
N SER A 73 -12.18 3.74 12.98
CA SER A 73 -11.33 2.83 13.77
C SER A 73 -10.76 1.69 12.92
N ARG A 74 -11.59 1.09 12.05
CA ARG A 74 -11.18 -0.02 11.18
C ARG A 74 -10.18 0.43 10.13
N LEU A 75 -10.46 1.55 9.44
CA LEU A 75 -9.56 2.09 8.42
C LEU A 75 -8.25 2.61 9.01
N TYR A 76 -8.29 3.15 10.22
CA TYR A 76 -7.10 3.56 10.95
C TYR A 76 -6.25 2.34 11.30
N THR A 77 -6.84 1.30 11.87
CA THR A 77 -6.15 0.03 12.20
C THR A 77 -5.55 -0.63 10.96
N ALA A 78 -6.28 -0.60 9.85
CA ALA A 78 -5.79 -1.07 8.55
C ALA A 78 -4.65 -0.20 7.97
N GLY A 79 -4.48 1.02 8.47
CA GLY A 79 -3.46 1.98 8.04
C GLY A 79 -3.80 2.76 6.78
N VAL A 80 -5.03 2.62 6.26
CA VAL A 80 -5.49 3.31 5.04
C VAL A 80 -5.58 4.82 5.26
N ILE A 81 -5.96 5.23 6.48
CA ILE A 81 -6.01 6.63 6.91
C ILE A 81 -4.94 6.92 7.97
N ALA A 82 -4.43 8.15 7.97
CA ALA A 82 -3.38 8.58 8.88
C ALA A 82 -3.88 8.76 10.33
N THR A 83 -5.10 9.27 10.50
CA THR A 83 -5.74 9.59 11.79
C THR A 83 -7.24 9.29 11.71
N ALA A 84 -7.85 9.02 12.86
CA ALA A 84 -9.28 8.71 13.02
C ALA A 84 -10.10 9.89 13.56
N ASP A 85 -9.72 11.12 13.18
CA ASP A 85 -10.27 12.40 13.65
C ASP A 85 -11.54 12.82 12.91
N THR A 86 -11.51 12.84 11.58
CA THR A 86 -12.58 13.47 10.77
C THR A 86 -13.13 12.53 9.70
N ALA A 87 -14.46 12.46 9.59
CA ALA A 87 -15.15 11.68 8.56
C ALA A 87 -14.85 12.14 7.12
N GLU A 88 -14.45 13.41 6.93
CA GLU A 88 -14.04 13.96 5.63
C GLU A 88 -12.88 13.18 5.00
N ARG A 89 -11.99 12.62 5.81
CA ARG A 89 -10.85 11.82 5.32
C ARG A 89 -11.28 10.59 4.53
N LEU A 90 -12.47 10.06 4.81
CA LEU A 90 -13.03 8.92 4.08
C LEU A 90 -13.21 9.23 2.59
N ASN A 91 -13.50 10.49 2.24
CA ASN A 91 -13.67 10.93 0.85
C ASN A 91 -12.36 10.95 0.07
N HIS A 92 -11.24 11.11 0.77
CA HIS A 92 -9.91 11.19 0.18
C HIS A 92 -9.22 9.83 0.07
N VAL A 93 -9.89 8.74 0.47
CA VAL A 93 -9.36 7.39 0.31
C VAL A 93 -9.31 7.03 -1.17
N SER A 94 -8.13 6.59 -1.63
CA SER A 94 -7.85 6.20 -3.02
C SER A 94 -7.23 4.81 -3.07
N GLY A 95 -7.13 4.21 -4.26
CA GLY A 95 -6.43 2.94 -4.44
C GLY A 95 -4.96 3.00 -3.99
N SER A 96 -4.32 4.17 -4.12
CA SER A 96 -2.97 4.42 -3.60
C SER A 96 -2.89 4.28 -2.08
N SER A 97 -3.93 4.65 -1.34
CA SER A 97 -3.97 4.48 0.13
C SER A 97 -3.84 3.01 0.53
N PHE A 98 -4.48 2.10 -0.22
CA PHE A 98 -4.33 0.65 -0.02
C PHE A 98 -2.99 0.13 -0.54
N ALA A 99 -2.55 0.60 -1.72
CA ALA A 99 -1.28 0.18 -2.31
C ALA A 99 -0.07 0.50 -1.41
N ARG A 100 -0.12 1.60 -0.64
CA ARG A 100 0.89 1.96 0.37
C ARG A 100 0.98 0.98 1.54
N ARG A 101 -0.08 0.22 1.81
CA ARG A 101 -0.14 -0.77 2.90
C ARG A 101 0.33 -2.16 2.48
N ARG A 102 0.78 -2.32 1.24
CA ARG A 102 1.41 -3.57 0.79
C ARG A 102 2.75 -3.76 1.51
N LEU A 103 3.05 -5.00 1.88
CA LEU A 103 4.27 -5.39 2.60
C LEU A 103 5.56 -4.77 2.00
N PRO A 104 5.82 -4.81 0.69
CA PRO A 104 7.03 -4.24 0.10
C PRO A 104 7.16 -2.73 0.26
N VAL A 105 6.03 -2.02 0.24
CA VAL A 105 6.00 -0.56 0.41
C VAL A 105 6.25 -0.21 1.87
N VAL A 106 5.62 -0.94 2.79
CA VAL A 106 5.82 -0.80 4.24
C VAL A 106 7.28 -1.09 4.62
N MET A 107 7.89 -2.14 4.06
CA MET A 107 9.32 -2.45 4.28
C MET A 107 10.23 -1.28 3.89
N LYS A 108 9.95 -0.60 2.78
CA LYS A 108 10.69 0.60 2.38
C LYS A 108 10.52 1.73 3.39
N PHE A 109 9.30 1.96 3.88
CA PHE A 109 9.02 3.02 4.85
C PHE A 109 9.66 2.77 6.23
N ILE A 110 9.76 1.50 6.67
CA ILE A 110 10.45 1.12 7.90
C ILE A 110 11.99 1.25 7.76
N GLY A 111 12.50 1.40 6.53
CA GLY A 111 13.94 1.48 6.25
C GLY A 111 14.62 0.12 6.15
N MET A 112 13.85 -0.95 5.97
CA MET A 112 14.38 -2.32 5.82
C MET A 112 15.01 -2.56 4.44
N VAL A 113 14.56 -1.82 3.42
CA VAL A 113 15.05 -1.91 2.03
C VAL A 113 14.94 -0.53 1.36
N ASP A 114 15.88 -0.19 0.48
CA ASP A 114 15.89 1.12 -0.20
C ASP A 114 14.81 1.26 -1.30
N SER A 115 14.48 0.16 -1.99
CA SER A 115 13.60 0.14 -3.16
C SER A 115 12.46 -0.85 -3.00
N VAL A 116 11.25 -0.43 -3.39
CA VAL A 116 10.04 -1.28 -3.39
C VAL A 116 10.22 -2.49 -4.31
N ARG A 117 10.94 -2.32 -5.42
CA ARG A 117 11.22 -3.40 -6.37
C ARG A 117 12.05 -4.52 -5.72
N THR A 118 13.09 -4.13 -4.99
CA THR A 118 13.96 -5.07 -4.27
C THR A 118 13.20 -5.71 -3.11
N ALA A 119 12.37 -4.94 -2.39
CA ALA A 119 11.50 -5.48 -1.35
C ALA A 119 10.55 -6.56 -1.89
N ASN A 120 9.97 -6.34 -3.08
CA ASN A 120 9.14 -7.35 -3.77
C ASN A 120 9.90 -8.67 -3.98
N GLN A 121 11.14 -8.59 -4.49
CA GLN A 121 11.98 -9.77 -4.73
C GLN A 121 12.28 -10.52 -3.44
N PHE A 122 12.61 -9.81 -2.36
CA PHE A 122 12.90 -10.43 -1.06
C PHE A 122 11.68 -11.09 -0.43
N VAL A 123 10.48 -10.52 -0.63
CA VAL A 123 9.22 -11.15 -0.21
C VAL A 123 8.96 -12.42 -1.03
N GLU A 124 9.05 -12.35 -2.36
CA GLU A 124 8.85 -13.51 -3.26
C GLU A 124 9.84 -14.66 -2.97
N GLN A 125 11.08 -14.33 -2.59
CA GLN A 125 12.11 -15.29 -2.19
C GLN A 125 11.88 -15.90 -0.79
N GLY A 126 10.97 -15.33 0.02
CA GLY A 126 10.68 -15.82 1.37
C GLY A 126 11.69 -15.38 2.43
N HIS A 127 12.27 -14.19 2.31
CA HIS A 127 13.16 -13.63 3.34
C HIS A 127 12.42 -12.89 4.46
N VAL A 128 11.14 -12.59 4.27
CA VAL A 128 10.37 -11.70 5.16
C VAL A 128 9.29 -12.48 5.91
N ARG A 129 9.15 -12.21 7.19
CA ARG A 129 8.04 -12.70 8.03
C ARG A 129 7.31 -11.54 8.68
N VAL A 130 6.04 -11.76 8.96
CA VAL A 130 5.20 -10.84 9.76
C VAL A 130 4.81 -11.60 11.03
N GLY A 131 5.40 -11.20 12.15
CA GLY A 131 5.36 -11.97 13.38
C GLY A 131 5.96 -13.38 13.18
N PRO A 132 5.24 -14.46 13.51
CA PRO A 132 5.75 -15.83 13.33
C PRO A 132 5.58 -16.38 11.91
N LYS A 133 4.77 -15.74 11.06
CA LYS A 133 4.39 -16.30 9.75
C LYS A 133 5.29 -15.78 8.64
N LEU A 134 5.84 -16.70 7.86
CA LEU A 134 6.51 -16.40 6.60
C LEU A 134 5.49 -15.84 5.59
N VAL A 135 5.83 -14.73 4.93
CA VAL A 135 4.98 -14.14 3.88
C VAL A 135 5.73 -14.15 2.57
N THR A 136 5.15 -14.82 1.57
CA THR A 136 5.72 -14.92 0.21
C THR A 136 4.95 -14.09 -0.82
N ASP A 137 3.77 -13.59 -0.46
CA ASP A 137 2.93 -12.77 -1.36
C ASP A 137 3.18 -11.26 -1.15
N PRO A 138 3.71 -10.54 -2.14
CA PRO A 138 3.89 -9.08 -2.08
C PRO A 138 2.58 -8.28 -2.03
N ALA A 139 1.44 -8.89 -2.34
CA ALA A 139 0.12 -8.27 -2.21
C ALA A 139 -0.42 -8.33 -0.77
N PHE A 140 0.28 -8.98 0.16
CA PHE A 140 -0.10 -9.01 1.57
C PHE A 140 -0.20 -7.59 2.14
N MET A 141 -1.39 -7.26 2.67
CA MET A 141 -1.66 -5.97 3.30
C MET A 141 -1.28 -6.02 4.77
N VAL A 142 -0.37 -5.14 5.18
CA VAL A 142 0.11 -5.02 6.55
C VAL A 142 -0.74 -4.00 7.29
N THR A 143 -1.37 -4.42 8.39
CA THR A 143 -2.10 -3.51 9.30
C THR A 143 -1.13 -2.77 10.21
N ARG A 144 -1.52 -1.64 10.79
CA ARG A 144 -0.66 -0.86 11.70
C ARG A 144 -0.03 -1.70 12.83
N PRO A 145 -0.77 -2.50 13.61
CA PRO A 145 -0.17 -3.29 14.69
C PRO A 145 0.78 -4.39 14.18
N GLN A 146 0.66 -4.78 12.91
CA GLN A 146 1.55 -5.77 12.31
C GLN A 146 2.87 -5.17 11.82
N GLU A 147 2.95 -3.85 11.61
CA GLU A 147 4.16 -3.18 11.11
C GLU A 147 5.37 -3.44 12.01
N ASP A 148 5.17 -3.34 13.32
CA ASP A 148 6.24 -3.57 14.31
C ASP A 148 6.76 -5.01 14.33
N THR A 149 5.98 -5.94 13.78
CA THR A 149 6.34 -7.36 13.73
C THR A 149 6.98 -7.79 12.41
N VAL A 150 7.11 -6.88 11.45
CA VAL A 150 7.75 -7.15 10.15
C VAL A 150 9.25 -7.27 10.36
N THR A 151 9.79 -8.47 10.15
CA THR A 151 11.22 -8.76 10.35
C THR A 151 11.74 -9.75 9.31
N TRP A 152 13.07 -9.86 9.19
CA TRP A 152 13.68 -10.94 8.41
C TRP A 152 13.42 -12.29 9.06
N THR A 153 13.37 -13.35 8.25
CA THR A 153 13.37 -14.72 8.75
C THR A 153 14.71 -15.04 9.42
N ASN A 154 14.71 -15.92 10.42
CA ASN A 154 15.93 -16.25 11.18
C ASN A 154 17.02 -16.85 10.27
N ALA A 155 16.64 -17.72 9.33
CA ALA A 155 17.55 -18.33 8.36
C ALA A 155 17.87 -17.43 7.15
N SER A 156 17.45 -16.16 7.15
CA SER A 156 17.68 -15.27 6.01
C SER A 156 19.15 -14.90 5.88
N LYS A 157 19.72 -15.12 4.69
CA LYS A 157 21.06 -14.63 4.35
C LYS A 157 21.19 -13.11 4.43
N ILE A 158 20.08 -12.38 4.21
CA ILE A 158 20.05 -10.92 4.32
C ILE A 158 20.23 -10.51 5.79
N LYS A 159 19.56 -11.21 6.71
CA LYS A 159 19.72 -10.98 8.16
C LYS A 159 21.16 -11.22 8.59
N GLN A 160 21.73 -12.37 8.19
CA GLN A 160 23.13 -12.71 8.46
C GLN A 160 24.10 -11.65 7.91
N HIS A 161 23.85 -11.12 6.71
CA HIS A 161 24.68 -10.08 6.12
C HIS A 161 24.62 -8.78 6.93
N VAL A 162 23.43 -8.36 7.37
CA VAL A 162 23.24 -7.16 8.21
C VAL A 162 23.90 -7.34 9.58
N GLU A 163 23.75 -8.49 10.21
CA GLU A 163 24.39 -8.79 11.52
C GLU A 163 25.91 -8.88 11.42
N THR A 164 26.43 -9.42 10.30
CA THR A 164 27.87 -9.44 10.03
C THR A 164 28.40 -8.03 9.82
N TYR A 165 27.67 -7.17 9.12
CA TYR A 165 28.06 -5.77 8.92
C TYR A 165 28.07 -4.97 10.23
N ASN A 166 27.16 -5.29 11.15
CA ASN A 166 27.07 -4.65 12.46
C ASN A 166 27.97 -5.31 13.53
N ASP A 167 28.75 -6.34 13.18
CA ASP A 167 29.55 -7.14 14.12
C ASP A 167 28.75 -7.77 15.28
N THR A 168 27.44 -7.98 15.11
CA THR A 168 26.53 -8.57 16.12
C THR A 168 26.15 -10.01 15.81
N ARG A 169 26.84 -10.65 14.88
CA ARG A 169 26.49 -11.99 14.42
C ARG A 169 26.81 -13.04 15.49
N ASP A 170 25.78 -13.75 15.90
CA ASP A 170 25.87 -14.94 16.73
C ASP A 170 25.43 -16.18 15.92
N ASP A 171 26.34 -17.14 15.75
CA ASP A 171 26.07 -18.36 14.98
C ASP A 171 25.26 -19.41 15.78
N PHE A 172 25.02 -19.20 17.08
CA PHE A 172 24.25 -20.12 17.92
C PHE A 172 22.76 -20.20 17.52
N ASP A 173 22.16 -19.07 17.13
CA ASP A 173 20.73 -18.94 16.81
C ASP A 173 20.31 -19.63 15.49
N LEU A 174 21.26 -20.18 14.73
CA LEU A 174 21.04 -20.82 13.43
C LEU A 174 20.95 -22.36 13.51
N ILE A 175 21.19 -22.95 14.68
CA ILE A 175 21.11 -24.39 14.97
C ILE A 175 19.69 -24.77 15.39
#